data_AF-A0A645CRX2-F1
#
_entry.id   AF-A0A645CRX2-F1
#
_cell.length_a   1.000
_cell.length_b   1.000
_cell.length_c   1.000
_cell.angle_alpha   90.00
_cell.angle_beta   90.00
_cell.angle_gamma   90.00
#
_symmetry.space_group_name_H-M   'P 1'
#
loop_
_entity.id
_entity.type
_entity.pdbx_description
1 polymer ?
#
loop_
_entity_poly.entity_id
_entity_poly.type
_entity_poly.pdbx_seq_one_letter_code
_entity_poly.pdbx_strand_id
1 'polypeptide(L)'
;MTANRFDANQSYDKIIVIGDFSGKRFDPLKCRAAEDIIVLLYECEAHWFKNRKRKAAKFEKKLNTINGLDDEFTDDDTEDVDGDEDAVERFAGESLDLEEYIKTLSVFDIRKFAAGVSAGSGNAPTSEVSASGRFVSGEQIMFSKYYKAVVYNPANTKEPITETDVEKLSAGDKLVFTKRDDFTRNIVDSIYEALQTSGKLSKDVLDATEKAQWWKEVLRDYQLTHNLSYRQLAKELNRFGCSLMEVSIRQWFVEESHIVGPREEITLRQIAEMTQDAYLLNDTPGYFNACRTVRRQRKKILELIGKAIEDKLSGYQPPLGSELEIVYNNVENLSETLELEAITFLDEPVTVPVNLINKPISDMEVVS
;
A
#
# COMPACT_ATOMS: atom_id res chain seq x y z
N MET A 1 -10.20 24.70 -9.97
CA MET A 1 -10.04 24.49 -8.51
C MET A 1 -10.94 23.32 -8.12
N THR A 2 -10.48 22.36 -7.31
CA THR A 2 -11.32 21.21 -6.88
C THR A 2 -11.99 21.51 -5.55
N ALA A 3 -13.13 20.89 -5.25
CA ALA A 3 -13.90 21.13 -4.02
C ALA A 3 -13.08 20.94 -2.72
N ASN A 4 -12.09 20.04 -2.74
CA ASN A 4 -11.21 19.78 -1.59
C ASN A 4 -10.00 20.72 -1.49
N ARG A 5 -9.77 21.57 -2.50
CA ARG A 5 -8.75 22.64 -2.50
C ARG A 5 -9.36 24.04 -2.38
N PHE A 6 -10.67 24.15 -2.27
CA PHE A 6 -11.36 25.41 -2.02
C PHE A 6 -11.01 25.97 -0.64
N ASP A 7 -10.81 27.29 -0.56
CA ASP A 7 -10.50 28.00 0.68
C ASP A 7 -11.72 28.79 1.14
N ALA A 8 -12.50 28.20 2.04
CA ALA A 8 -13.72 28.81 2.57
C ALA A 8 -13.46 29.99 3.52
N ASN A 9 -12.20 30.29 3.87
CA ASN A 9 -11.85 31.43 4.73
C ASN A 9 -11.64 32.74 3.94
N GLN A 10 -11.60 32.67 2.61
CA GLN A 10 -11.53 33.84 1.74
C GLN A 10 -12.94 34.29 1.35
N SER A 11 -13.14 35.59 1.17
CA SER A 11 -14.38 36.16 0.63
C SER A 11 -14.27 36.31 -0.89
N TYR A 12 -15.25 35.80 -1.61
CA TYR A 12 -15.35 35.87 -3.06
C TYR A 12 -16.59 36.67 -3.46
N ASP A 13 -16.51 37.40 -4.58
CA ASP A 13 -17.66 38.16 -5.10
C ASP A 13 -18.75 37.22 -5.66
N LYS A 14 -18.33 36.18 -6.40
CA LYS A 14 -19.21 35.15 -7.00
C LYS A 14 -18.53 33.80 -7.06
N ILE A 15 -19.30 32.72 -6.92
CA ILE A 15 -18.82 31.35 -7.12
C ILE A 15 -19.67 30.68 -8.21
N ILE A 16 -19.02 30.07 -9.20
CA ILE A 16 -19.69 29.29 -10.25
C ILE A 16 -19.28 27.82 -10.11
N VAL A 17 -20.27 26.95 -9.99
CA VAL A 17 -20.16 25.52 -9.74
C VAL A 17 -20.73 24.80 -10.96
N ILE A 18 -19.95 23.92 -11.59
CA ILE A 18 -20.38 23.09 -12.72
C ILE A 18 -20.62 21.67 -12.20
N GLY A 19 -21.89 21.24 -12.17
CA GLY A 19 -22.34 19.93 -11.72
C GLY A 19 -22.73 19.86 -10.23
N ASP A 20 -23.36 18.75 -9.82
CA ASP A 20 -23.68 18.47 -8.41
C ASP A 20 -22.44 17.91 -7.69
N PHE A 21 -21.48 18.78 -7.40
CA PHE A 21 -20.26 18.41 -6.69
C PHE A 21 -20.22 18.98 -5.27
N SER A 22 -19.75 18.17 -4.33
CA SER A 22 -19.43 18.60 -2.97
C SER A 22 -18.16 17.92 -2.45
N GLY A 23 -17.40 18.63 -1.64
CA GLY A 23 -16.20 18.12 -0.98
C GLY A 23 -16.16 18.53 0.49
N LYS A 24 -15.15 18.06 1.22
CA LYS A 24 -15.02 18.34 2.67
C LYS A 24 -14.86 19.84 2.95
N ARG A 25 -14.29 20.61 2.01
CA ARG A 25 -14.02 22.05 2.16
C ARG A 25 -15.01 22.95 1.43
N PHE A 26 -15.90 22.40 0.61
CA PHE A 26 -16.86 23.18 -0.18
C PHE A 26 -18.14 22.37 -0.44
N ASP A 27 -19.26 22.96 -0.08
CA ASP A 27 -20.61 22.48 -0.39
C ASP A 27 -21.42 23.69 -0.87
N PRO A 28 -21.95 23.71 -2.11
CA PRO A 28 -22.68 24.86 -2.65
C PRO A 28 -23.85 25.31 -1.77
N LEU A 29 -24.46 24.39 -1.01
CA LEU A 29 -25.63 24.67 -0.17
C LEU A 29 -25.26 25.15 1.25
N LYS A 30 -23.99 25.04 1.63
CA LYS A 30 -23.52 25.42 2.99
C LYS A 30 -22.41 26.47 2.96
N CYS A 31 -21.84 26.75 1.80
CA CYS A 31 -20.77 27.72 1.63
C CYS A 31 -21.29 29.13 1.90
N ARG A 32 -20.56 29.87 2.74
CA ARG A 32 -20.84 31.29 3.05
C ARG A 32 -19.72 32.22 2.58
N ALA A 33 -18.84 31.73 1.72
CA ALA A 33 -17.68 32.46 1.23
C ALA A 33 -18.02 33.47 0.11
N ALA A 34 -19.24 33.42 -0.44
CA ALA A 34 -19.76 34.38 -1.43
C ALA A 34 -21.27 34.57 -1.22
N GLU A 35 -21.79 35.73 -1.62
CA GLU A 35 -23.22 36.05 -1.60
C GLU A 35 -23.96 35.36 -2.76
N ASP A 36 -23.34 35.30 -3.94
CA ASP A 36 -23.93 34.73 -5.16
C ASP A 36 -23.20 33.44 -5.58
N ILE A 37 -23.89 32.30 -5.45
CA ILE A 37 -23.39 30.97 -5.82
C ILE A 37 -24.27 30.43 -6.94
N ILE A 38 -23.72 30.37 -8.15
CA ILE A 38 -24.40 29.90 -9.36
C ILE A 38 -24.01 28.44 -9.61
N VAL A 39 -24.99 27.55 -9.59
CA VAL A 39 -24.80 26.11 -9.89
C VAL A 39 -25.36 25.79 -11.27
N LEU A 40 -24.48 25.43 -12.19
CA LEU A 40 -24.80 24.97 -13.54
C LEU A 40 -24.92 23.45 -13.50
N LEU A 41 -26.13 22.94 -13.65
CA LEU A 41 -26.43 21.52 -13.58
C LEU A 41 -26.74 20.97 -14.96
N TYR A 42 -26.32 19.74 -15.22
CA TYR A 42 -26.90 18.98 -16.32
C TYR A 42 -28.33 18.55 -15.98
N GLU A 43 -29.14 18.29 -17.01
CA GLU A 43 -30.55 17.91 -16.85
C GLU A 43 -30.74 16.69 -15.94
N CYS A 44 -29.81 15.72 -15.99
CA CYS A 44 -29.80 14.55 -15.13
C CYS A 44 -29.47 14.84 -13.65
N GLU A 45 -28.72 15.91 -13.37
CA GLU A 45 -28.30 16.29 -12.00
C GLU A 45 -29.34 17.19 -11.32
N ALA A 46 -30.20 17.84 -12.09
CA ALA A 46 -31.19 18.80 -11.59
C ALA A 46 -32.12 18.19 -10.52
N HIS A 47 -32.50 16.93 -10.69
CA HIS A 47 -33.40 16.23 -9.77
C HIS A 47 -32.74 15.99 -8.40
N TRP A 48 -31.49 15.52 -8.40
CA TRP A 48 -30.69 15.24 -7.20
C TRP A 48 -30.37 16.51 -6.43
N PHE A 49 -29.92 17.55 -7.14
CA PHE A 49 -29.61 18.83 -6.54
C PHE A 49 -30.85 19.50 -5.93
N LYS A 50 -32.02 19.40 -6.59
CA LYS A 50 -33.31 19.89 -6.04
C LYS A 50 -33.64 19.21 -4.71
N ASN A 51 -33.40 17.89 -4.61
CA ASN A 51 -33.61 17.16 -3.36
C ASN A 51 -32.61 17.58 -2.26
N ARG A 52 -31.32 17.72 -2.59
CA ARG A 52 -30.31 18.24 -1.65
C ARG A 52 -30.66 19.63 -1.15
N LYS A 53 -31.11 20.53 -2.04
CA LYS A 53 -31.57 21.88 -1.70
C LYS A 53 -32.76 21.83 -0.73
N ARG A 54 -33.74 20.95 -0.96
CA ARG A 54 -34.87 20.72 -0.04
C ARG A 54 -34.40 20.22 1.33
N LYS A 55 -33.50 19.23 1.38
CA LYS A 55 -32.95 18.70 2.65
C LYS A 55 -32.18 19.77 3.42
N ALA A 56 -31.38 20.59 2.73
CA ALA A 56 -30.66 21.70 3.33
C ALA A 56 -31.62 22.75 3.91
N ALA A 57 -32.68 23.13 3.17
CA ALA A 57 -33.69 24.07 3.64
C ALA A 57 -34.48 23.51 4.85
N LYS A 58 -34.87 22.23 4.82
CA LYS A 58 -35.52 21.55 5.96
C LYS A 58 -34.59 21.55 7.20
N PHE A 59 -33.28 21.35 7.00
CA PHE A 59 -32.30 21.35 8.08
C PHE A 59 -32.07 22.75 8.66
N GLU A 60 -31.99 23.78 7.81
CA GLU A 60 -31.88 25.17 8.22
C GLU A 60 -33.12 25.64 8.98
N LYS A 61 -34.33 25.29 8.50
CA LYS A 61 -35.58 25.57 9.22
C LYS A 61 -35.57 24.95 10.62
N LYS A 62 -35.15 23.68 10.75
CA LYS A 62 -34.99 23.03 12.06
C LYS A 62 -33.98 23.75 12.96
N LEU A 63 -32.86 24.19 12.41
CA LEU A 63 -31.84 24.95 13.15
C LEU A 63 -32.38 26.30 13.64
N ASN A 64 -33.13 27.01 12.79
CA ASN A 64 -33.73 28.30 13.14
C ASN A 64 -34.76 28.15 14.25
N THR A 65 -35.62 27.12 14.19
CA THR A 65 -36.57 26.77 15.26
C THR A 65 -35.85 26.45 16.58
N ILE A 66 -34.75 25.68 16.55
CA ILE A 66 -33.95 25.37 17.75
C ILE A 66 -33.30 26.63 18.33
N ASN A 67 -32.86 27.55 17.48
CA ASN A 67 -32.19 28.78 17.89
C ASN A 67 -33.17 29.92 18.27
N GLY A 68 -34.49 29.66 18.25
CA GLY A 68 -35.52 30.64 18.61
C GLY A 68 -35.64 31.81 17.62
N LEU A 69 -35.15 31.62 16.39
CA LEU A 69 -35.21 32.57 15.28
C LEU A 69 -36.41 32.20 14.38
N ASP A 70 -37.62 32.17 14.95
CA ASP A 70 -38.84 32.03 14.15
C ASP A 70 -39.19 33.42 13.59
N ASP A 71 -38.95 33.61 12.29
CA ASP A 71 -39.66 34.64 11.52
C ASP A 71 -41.06 34.08 11.21
N GLU A 72 -42.09 34.68 11.81
CA GLU A 72 -43.43 34.64 11.23
C GLU A 72 -43.36 35.35 9.86
N PHE A 73 -44.01 34.80 8.82
CA PHE A 73 -44.06 35.20 7.39
C PHE A 73 -42.99 34.53 6.49
N THR A 74 -43.28 33.80 5.40
CA THR A 74 -44.50 33.56 4.59
C THR A 74 -44.43 32.16 3.95
N ASP A 75 -45.56 31.44 3.94
CA ASP A 75 -45.88 30.41 2.95
C ASP A 75 -46.04 31.10 1.58
N ASP A 76 -44.97 31.20 0.79
CA ASP A 76 -45.07 31.35 -0.67
C ASP A 76 -43.68 31.11 -1.27
N ASP A 77 -43.49 29.95 -1.93
CA ASP A 77 -42.44 29.61 -2.92
C ASP A 77 -42.04 28.13 -2.89
N THR A 78 -42.57 27.32 -1.97
CA THR A 78 -42.60 25.87 -2.20
C THR A 78 -43.80 25.56 -3.06
N GLU A 79 -43.67 25.76 -4.38
CA GLU A 79 -44.53 25.09 -5.34
C GLU A 79 -44.61 23.60 -4.96
N ASP A 80 -45.78 23.21 -4.46
CA ASP A 80 -46.24 21.84 -4.33
C ASP A 80 -46.26 21.20 -5.71
N VAL A 81 -45.08 20.76 -6.16
CA VAL A 81 -44.98 19.70 -7.16
C VAL A 81 -44.70 18.44 -6.38
N ASP A 82 -45.79 17.71 -6.18
CA ASP A 82 -45.97 16.37 -5.62
C ASP A 82 -45.01 15.36 -6.28
N GLY A 83 -43.73 15.48 -5.96
CA GLY A 83 -42.67 14.59 -6.41
C GLY A 83 -42.42 13.59 -5.31
N ASP A 84 -43.13 12.46 -5.40
CA ASP A 84 -43.09 11.26 -4.57
C ASP A 84 -41.72 11.08 -3.89
N GLU A 85 -41.61 11.52 -2.63
CA GLU A 85 -40.37 11.42 -1.82
C GLU A 85 -39.88 9.96 -1.77
N ASP A 86 -40.83 9.02 -1.80
CA ASP A 86 -40.59 7.58 -1.88
C ASP A 86 -39.97 7.14 -3.22
N ALA A 87 -40.35 7.75 -4.35
CA ALA A 87 -39.78 7.43 -5.65
C ALA A 87 -38.30 7.87 -5.75
N VAL A 88 -37.96 9.00 -5.14
CA VAL A 88 -36.58 9.52 -5.12
C VAL A 88 -35.72 8.74 -4.13
N GLU A 89 -36.25 8.34 -2.97
CA GLU A 89 -35.53 7.44 -2.05
C GLU A 89 -35.34 6.04 -2.63
N ARG A 90 -36.32 5.51 -3.38
CA ARG A 90 -36.18 4.25 -4.11
C ARG A 90 -35.15 4.34 -5.23
N PHE A 91 -35.18 5.40 -6.05
CA PHE A 91 -34.16 5.62 -7.09
C PHE A 91 -32.78 5.83 -6.49
N ALA A 92 -32.68 6.50 -5.35
CA ALA A 92 -31.42 6.66 -4.63
C ALA A 92 -30.92 5.34 -4.06
N GLY A 93 -31.81 4.51 -3.49
CA GLY A 93 -31.47 3.16 -3.03
C GLY A 93 -31.03 2.25 -4.17
N GLU A 94 -31.73 2.26 -5.30
CA GLU A 94 -31.38 1.48 -6.49
C GLU A 94 -30.09 1.97 -7.15
N SER A 95 -29.83 3.27 -7.18
CA SER A 95 -28.56 3.84 -7.68
C SER A 95 -27.40 3.54 -6.75
N LEU A 96 -27.61 3.61 -5.42
CA LEU A 96 -26.61 3.22 -4.43
C LEU A 96 -26.30 1.72 -4.53
N ASP A 97 -27.30 0.87 -4.75
CA ASP A 97 -27.15 -0.57 -4.99
C ASP A 97 -26.42 -0.82 -6.33
N LEU A 98 -26.72 -0.07 -7.37
CA LEU A 98 -25.99 -0.10 -8.65
C LEU A 98 -24.55 0.41 -8.52
N GLU A 99 -24.29 1.43 -7.71
CA GLU A 99 -22.94 1.94 -7.45
C GLU A 99 -22.15 1.00 -6.56
N GLU A 100 -22.78 0.34 -5.59
CA GLU A 100 -22.21 -0.74 -4.79
C GLU A 100 -21.96 -1.98 -5.66
N TYR A 101 -22.85 -2.29 -6.60
CA TYR A 101 -22.71 -3.35 -7.59
C TYR A 101 -21.59 -3.05 -8.62
N ILE A 102 -21.51 -1.83 -9.11
CA ILE A 102 -20.41 -1.37 -9.99
C ILE A 102 -19.10 -1.36 -9.19
N LYS A 103 -19.13 -0.97 -7.92
CA LYS A 103 -17.96 -1.02 -7.05
C LYS A 103 -17.51 -2.46 -6.83
N THR A 104 -18.42 -3.40 -6.58
CA THR A 104 -18.11 -4.83 -6.46
C THR A 104 -17.69 -5.48 -7.78
N LEU A 105 -18.18 -5.00 -8.93
CA LEU A 105 -17.68 -5.39 -10.26
C LEU A 105 -16.30 -4.80 -10.58
N SER A 106 -16.01 -3.58 -10.10
CA SER A 106 -14.73 -2.89 -10.28
C SER A 106 -13.64 -3.39 -9.33
N VAL A 107 -14.04 -4.05 -8.25
CA VAL A 107 -13.13 -4.75 -7.34
C VAL A 107 -12.85 -6.11 -7.97
N PHE A 108 -11.59 -6.30 -8.37
CA PHE A 108 -11.04 -7.60 -8.68
C PHE A 108 -11.41 -8.60 -7.58
N ASP A 109 -12.29 -9.54 -7.89
CA ASP A 109 -12.74 -10.58 -6.95
C ASP A 109 -11.63 -11.62 -6.80
N ILE A 110 -10.67 -11.29 -5.92
CA ILE A 110 -9.52 -12.14 -5.57
C ILE A 110 -9.98 -13.56 -5.22
N ARG A 111 -11.17 -13.72 -4.63
CA ARG A 111 -11.71 -15.05 -4.24
C ARG A 111 -12.06 -15.87 -5.47
N LYS A 112 -12.72 -15.28 -6.48
CA LYS A 112 -12.99 -15.95 -7.76
C LYS A 112 -11.71 -16.27 -8.52
N PHE A 113 -10.78 -15.33 -8.59
CA PHE A 113 -9.51 -15.55 -9.27
C PHE A 113 -8.68 -16.65 -8.58
N ALA A 114 -8.57 -16.62 -7.25
CA ALA A 114 -7.90 -17.66 -6.48
C ALA A 114 -8.57 -19.03 -6.63
N ALA A 115 -9.91 -19.11 -6.68
CA ALA A 115 -10.65 -20.34 -6.90
C ALA A 115 -10.42 -20.92 -8.31
N GLY A 116 -10.34 -20.07 -9.34
CA GLY A 116 -10.04 -20.48 -10.71
C GLY A 116 -8.63 -21.07 -10.86
N VAL A 117 -7.63 -20.42 -10.25
CA VAL A 117 -6.23 -20.86 -10.33
C VAL A 117 -5.98 -22.14 -9.49
N SER A 118 -6.67 -22.29 -8.36
CA SER A 118 -6.55 -23.47 -7.50
C SER A 118 -7.00 -24.77 -8.18
N ALA A 119 -7.85 -24.70 -9.21
CA ALA A 119 -8.30 -25.87 -9.96
C ALA A 119 -7.23 -26.43 -10.92
N GLY A 120 -6.23 -25.62 -11.31
CA GLY A 120 -5.15 -26.03 -12.23
C GLY A 120 -3.79 -26.28 -11.57
N SER A 121 -3.59 -25.81 -10.34
CA SER A 121 -2.28 -25.76 -9.68
C SER A 121 -2.17 -26.76 -8.52
N GLY A 122 -1.87 -28.02 -8.85
CA GLY A 122 -1.50 -29.01 -7.84
C GLY A 122 -0.13 -28.69 -7.23
N ASN A 123 -0.07 -28.44 -5.92
CA ASN A 123 1.13 -28.27 -5.09
C ASN A 123 2.00 -27.01 -5.31
N ALA A 124 1.52 -25.94 -5.95
CA ALA A 124 2.30 -24.69 -5.98
C ALA A 124 2.38 -24.05 -4.58
N PRO A 125 3.53 -23.46 -4.19
CA PRO A 125 3.64 -22.70 -2.96
C PRO A 125 2.64 -21.53 -2.98
N THR A 126 1.94 -21.35 -1.86
CA THR A 126 0.90 -20.31 -1.69
C THR A 126 1.26 -19.36 -0.56
N SER A 127 0.82 -18.10 -0.66
CA SER A 127 1.03 -17.07 0.37
C SER A 127 -0.28 -16.36 0.71
N GLU A 128 -0.33 -15.74 1.89
CA GLU A 128 -1.49 -15.01 2.40
C GLU A 128 -1.52 -13.59 1.82
N VAL A 129 -2.59 -13.27 1.10
CA VAL A 129 -2.89 -11.93 0.59
C VAL A 129 -3.66 -11.15 1.63
N SER A 130 -3.21 -9.92 1.90
CA SER A 130 -3.85 -9.00 2.86
C SER A 130 -4.52 -7.79 2.19
N ALA A 131 -4.14 -7.47 0.95
CA ALA A 131 -4.73 -6.36 0.21
C ALA A 131 -4.65 -6.61 -1.30
N SER A 132 -5.53 -5.96 -2.06
CA SER A 132 -5.42 -5.80 -3.50
C SER A 132 -5.35 -4.34 -3.90
N GLY A 133 -4.65 -4.07 -5.00
CA GLY A 133 -4.55 -2.75 -5.60
C GLY A 133 -4.92 -2.76 -7.07
N ARG A 134 -5.27 -1.57 -7.58
CA ARG A 134 -5.39 -1.28 -9.00
C ARG A 134 -4.51 -0.09 -9.33
N PHE A 135 -3.78 -0.16 -10.43
CA PHE A 135 -2.95 0.92 -10.94
C PHE A 135 -3.69 1.76 -11.96
N VAL A 136 -3.23 2.99 -12.17
CA VAL A 136 -3.77 3.90 -13.20
C VAL A 136 -3.63 3.32 -14.62
N SER A 137 -2.66 2.42 -14.85
CA SER A 137 -2.52 1.68 -16.11
C SER A 137 -3.64 0.67 -16.37
N GLY A 138 -4.48 0.38 -15.37
CA GLY A 138 -5.51 -0.66 -15.39
C GLY A 138 -5.05 -1.97 -14.75
N GLU A 139 -3.73 -2.20 -14.68
CA GLU A 139 -3.12 -3.39 -14.05
C GLU A 139 -3.51 -3.51 -12.57
N GLN A 140 -3.52 -4.74 -12.08
CA GLN A 140 -3.93 -5.07 -10.72
C GLN A 140 -2.78 -5.70 -9.95
N ILE A 141 -2.86 -5.72 -8.62
CA ILE A 141 -1.84 -6.33 -7.79
C ILE A 141 -2.46 -6.96 -6.56
N MET A 142 -1.94 -8.10 -6.15
CA MET A 142 -2.24 -8.73 -4.87
C MET A 142 -1.04 -8.59 -3.94
N PHE A 143 -1.23 -8.00 -2.78
CA PHE A 143 -0.17 -7.80 -1.81
C PHE A 143 -0.17 -8.89 -0.74
N SER A 144 0.96 -9.59 -0.60
CA SER A 144 1.12 -10.52 0.50
C SER A 144 1.35 -9.79 1.83
N LYS A 145 0.94 -10.42 2.93
CA LYS A 145 0.94 -9.81 4.27
C LYS A 145 2.28 -9.23 4.71
N TYR A 146 3.38 -9.84 4.31
CA TYR A 146 4.73 -9.46 4.74
C TYR A 146 5.52 -8.69 3.67
N TYR A 147 4.91 -8.42 2.52
CA TYR A 147 5.56 -7.69 1.44
C TYR A 147 5.90 -6.25 1.86
N LYS A 148 7.05 -5.79 1.38
CA LYS A 148 7.51 -4.42 1.53
C LYS A 148 7.54 -3.76 0.16
N ALA A 149 6.58 -2.87 -0.09
CA ALA A 149 6.50 -2.14 -1.34
C ALA A 149 7.55 -1.04 -1.39
N VAL A 150 8.24 -0.90 -2.52
CA VAL A 150 9.18 0.19 -2.76
C VAL A 150 8.42 1.37 -3.36
N VAL A 151 8.26 2.43 -2.57
CA VAL A 151 7.49 3.63 -2.92
C VAL A 151 8.43 4.76 -3.32
N TYR A 152 8.24 5.31 -4.52
CA TYR A 152 8.91 6.50 -5.02
C TYR A 152 8.07 7.76 -4.75
N ASN A 153 8.62 8.69 -3.98
CA ASN A 153 8.01 9.96 -3.65
C ASN A 153 8.98 11.12 -3.98
N PRO A 154 8.87 11.72 -5.18
CA PRO A 154 9.74 12.83 -5.58
C PRO A 154 9.54 14.11 -4.74
N ALA A 155 8.44 14.24 -3.99
CA ALA A 155 8.23 15.39 -3.11
C ALA A 155 9.11 15.32 -1.85
N ASN A 156 9.59 14.14 -1.46
CA ASN A 156 10.52 13.98 -0.36
C ASN A 156 11.97 14.03 -0.86
N THR A 157 12.57 15.22 -0.85
CA THR A 157 13.95 15.45 -1.33
C THR A 157 15.04 14.77 -0.48
N LYS A 158 14.73 14.29 0.73
CA LYS A 158 15.73 13.60 1.58
C LYS A 158 15.74 12.09 1.37
N GLU A 159 14.58 11.49 1.23
CA GLU A 159 14.40 10.06 1.01
C GLU A 159 13.33 9.89 -0.08
N PRO A 160 13.71 10.06 -1.37
CA PRO A 160 12.75 10.02 -2.48
C PRO A 160 12.25 8.60 -2.74
N ILE A 161 12.85 7.58 -2.12
CA ILE A 161 12.41 6.20 -2.23
C ILE A 161 12.50 5.49 -0.88
N THR A 162 11.48 4.69 -0.56
CA THR A 162 11.34 4.03 0.74
C THR A 162 10.68 2.65 0.63
N GLU A 163 11.04 1.71 1.52
CA GLU A 163 10.31 0.45 1.70
C GLU A 163 9.20 0.63 2.74
N THR A 164 7.96 0.37 2.34
CA THR A 164 6.77 0.62 3.16
C THR A 164 5.91 -0.63 3.31
N ASP A 165 5.29 -0.80 4.48
CA ASP A 165 4.30 -1.85 4.73
C ASP A 165 3.07 -1.63 3.85
N VAL A 166 2.47 -2.70 3.35
CA VAL A 166 1.23 -2.65 2.54
C VAL A 166 0.11 -1.89 3.25
N GLU A 167 -0.02 -2.03 4.57
CA GLU A 167 -1.02 -1.34 5.41
C GLU A 167 -0.90 0.19 5.39
N LYS A 168 0.26 0.73 4.99
CA LYS A 168 0.51 2.17 4.93
C LYS A 168 0.37 2.74 3.52
N LEU A 169 0.10 1.89 2.52
CA LEU A 169 -0.10 2.32 1.14
C LEU A 169 -1.45 3.03 0.98
N SER A 170 -1.47 3.98 0.05
CA SER A 170 -2.61 4.82 -0.25
C SER A 170 -2.69 5.13 -1.74
N ALA A 171 -3.89 5.49 -2.21
CA ALA A 171 -4.09 5.93 -3.59
C ALA A 171 -3.20 7.15 -3.90
N GLY A 172 -2.52 7.12 -5.04
CA GLY A 172 -1.52 8.09 -5.49
C GLY A 172 -0.07 7.68 -5.19
N ASP A 173 0.16 6.62 -4.41
CA ASP A 173 1.52 6.11 -4.19
C ASP A 173 2.10 5.52 -5.48
N LYS A 174 3.37 5.86 -5.77
CA LYS A 174 4.08 5.35 -6.95
C LYS A 174 4.97 4.20 -6.55
N LEU A 175 4.65 3.00 -6.98
CA LEU A 175 5.35 1.77 -6.64
C LEU A 175 6.36 1.42 -7.73
N VAL A 176 7.54 0.94 -7.34
CA VAL A 176 8.61 0.51 -8.23
C VAL A 176 8.69 -1.01 -8.24
N PHE A 177 8.51 -1.63 -9.41
CA PHE A 177 8.52 -3.07 -9.62
C PHE A 177 9.66 -3.51 -10.54
N THR A 178 9.96 -4.80 -10.55
CA THR A 178 10.88 -5.44 -11.50
C THR A 178 10.11 -6.05 -12.69
N LYS A 179 10.45 -5.64 -13.92
CA LYS A 179 9.80 -6.04 -15.19
C LYS A 179 9.97 -7.51 -15.59
N ARG A 180 10.96 -8.23 -15.03
CA ARG A 180 11.45 -9.50 -15.61
C ARG A 180 11.28 -10.74 -14.73
N ASP A 181 10.72 -10.62 -13.55
CA ASP A 181 10.59 -11.80 -12.69
C ASP A 181 9.14 -12.24 -12.60
N ASP A 182 8.91 -13.50 -13.01
CA ASP A 182 7.71 -14.30 -12.66
C ASP A 182 7.60 -14.55 -11.13
N PHE A 183 8.43 -13.87 -10.34
CA PHE A 183 8.63 -14.02 -8.92
C PHE A 183 8.51 -12.70 -8.17
N THR A 184 8.02 -12.80 -6.93
CA THR A 184 7.77 -11.74 -5.94
C THR A 184 9.00 -10.99 -5.43
N ARG A 185 10.15 -11.08 -6.08
CA ARG A 185 11.42 -10.57 -5.53
C ARG A 185 11.44 -9.05 -5.60
N ASN A 186 11.60 -8.44 -4.42
CA ASN A 186 11.77 -7.00 -4.26
C ASN A 186 12.98 -6.52 -5.09
N ILE A 187 12.83 -5.39 -5.80
CA ILE A 187 13.88 -4.76 -6.61
C ILE A 187 15.21 -4.57 -5.86
N VAL A 188 15.15 -4.32 -4.54
CA VAL A 188 16.34 -4.17 -3.70
C VAL A 188 17.13 -5.48 -3.64
N ASP A 189 16.47 -6.64 -3.59
CA ASP A 189 17.12 -7.95 -3.55
C ASP A 189 17.78 -8.27 -4.89
N SER A 190 17.08 -8.06 -6.00
CA SER A 190 17.64 -8.28 -7.34
C SER A 190 18.88 -7.40 -7.59
N ILE A 191 18.85 -6.15 -7.13
CA ILE A 191 20.01 -5.26 -7.21
C ILE A 191 21.12 -5.69 -6.26
N TYR A 192 20.79 -6.16 -5.05
CA TYR A 192 21.77 -6.68 -4.11
C TYR A 192 22.55 -7.85 -4.72
N GLU A 193 21.84 -8.81 -5.32
CA GLU A 193 22.43 -9.96 -6.03
C GLU A 193 23.27 -9.50 -7.22
N ALA A 194 22.78 -8.56 -8.03
CA ALA A 194 23.55 -8.00 -9.15
C ALA A 194 24.86 -7.34 -8.70
N LEU A 195 24.85 -6.60 -7.58
CA LEU A 195 26.05 -6.00 -6.99
C LEU A 195 27.02 -7.05 -6.45
N GLN A 196 26.50 -8.17 -5.93
CA GLN A 196 27.31 -9.30 -5.47
C GLN A 196 28.00 -10.01 -6.64
N THR A 197 27.25 -10.37 -7.69
CA THR A 197 27.79 -11.07 -8.88
C THR A 197 28.79 -10.20 -9.66
N SER A 198 28.59 -8.89 -9.69
CA SER A 198 29.50 -7.95 -10.35
C SER A 198 30.74 -7.57 -9.52
N GLY A 199 30.89 -8.14 -8.31
CA GLY A 199 32.04 -7.90 -7.44
C GLY A 199 32.14 -6.46 -6.92
N LYS A 200 31.01 -5.76 -6.81
CA LYS A 200 30.96 -4.36 -6.32
C LYS A 200 30.70 -4.23 -4.83
N LEU A 201 30.32 -5.32 -4.17
CA LEU A 201 30.25 -5.35 -2.71
C LEU A 201 31.65 -5.60 -2.13
N SER A 202 31.99 -4.87 -1.07
CA SER A 202 33.26 -5.10 -0.36
C SER A 202 33.25 -6.45 0.35
N LYS A 203 34.45 -7.00 0.61
CA LYS A 203 34.59 -8.25 1.35
C LYS A 203 33.87 -8.23 2.71
N ASP A 204 33.98 -7.14 3.45
CA ASP A 204 33.29 -6.97 4.74
C ASP A 204 31.75 -7.10 4.62
N VAL A 205 31.17 -6.65 3.49
CA VAL A 205 29.72 -6.78 3.24
C VAL A 205 29.36 -8.22 2.87
N LEU A 206 30.22 -8.91 2.11
CA LEU A 206 30.03 -10.33 1.78
C LEU A 206 30.10 -11.20 3.03
N ASP A 207 31.15 -11.03 3.85
CA ASP A 207 31.32 -11.75 5.12
C ASP A 207 30.13 -11.46 6.07
N ALA A 208 29.63 -10.22 6.09
CA ALA A 208 28.44 -9.86 6.85
C ALA A 208 27.15 -10.50 6.30
N THR A 209 27.07 -10.70 4.99
CA THR A 209 25.92 -11.37 4.34
C THR A 209 25.86 -12.83 4.75
N GLU A 210 27.00 -13.53 4.70
CA GLU A 210 27.11 -14.93 5.14
C GLU A 210 26.71 -15.06 6.62
N LYS A 211 27.24 -14.21 7.50
CA LYS A 211 26.85 -14.20 8.93
C LYS A 211 25.35 -13.91 9.12
N ALA A 212 24.79 -12.96 8.38
CA ALA A 212 23.38 -12.60 8.47
C ALA A 212 22.44 -13.71 7.94
N GLN A 213 22.94 -14.60 7.07
CA GLN A 213 22.22 -15.79 6.62
C GLN A 213 22.35 -16.94 7.63
N TRP A 214 23.56 -17.18 8.14
CA TRP A 214 23.86 -18.29 9.03
C TRP A 214 22.96 -18.38 10.27
N TRP A 215 22.72 -17.27 10.97
CA TRP A 215 21.87 -17.31 12.18
C TRP A 215 20.43 -17.75 11.85
N LYS A 216 19.92 -17.40 10.66
CA LYS A 216 18.59 -17.85 10.20
C LYS A 216 18.59 -19.33 9.89
N GLU A 217 19.64 -19.82 9.24
CA GLU A 217 19.81 -21.24 8.92
C GLU A 217 19.85 -22.06 10.21
N VAL A 218 20.67 -21.65 11.18
CA VAL A 218 20.74 -22.28 12.50
C VAL A 218 19.37 -22.34 13.19
N LEU A 219 18.60 -21.24 13.16
CA LEU A 219 17.26 -21.23 13.75
C LEU A 219 16.26 -22.11 12.97
N ARG A 220 16.38 -22.14 11.64
CA ARG A 220 15.55 -22.97 10.75
C ARG A 220 15.83 -24.46 10.97
N ASP A 221 17.10 -24.84 11.04
CA ASP A 221 17.55 -26.21 11.25
C ASP A 221 17.12 -26.71 12.63
N TYR A 222 17.22 -25.85 13.66
CA TYR A 222 16.67 -26.16 14.98
C TYR A 222 15.16 -26.42 14.92
N GLN A 223 14.40 -25.55 14.23
CA GLN A 223 12.96 -25.72 14.06
C GLN A 223 12.62 -27.07 13.40
N LEU A 224 13.31 -27.41 12.30
CA LEU A 224 13.06 -28.61 11.52
C LEU A 224 13.46 -29.88 12.29
N THR A 225 14.62 -29.87 12.93
CA THR A 225 15.14 -31.02 13.69
C THR A 225 14.24 -31.39 14.87
N HIS A 226 13.65 -30.37 15.52
CA HIS A 226 12.73 -30.57 16.64
C HIS A 226 11.25 -30.62 16.23
N ASN A 227 10.95 -30.54 14.93
CA ASN A 227 9.60 -30.52 14.35
C ASN A 227 8.66 -29.52 15.06
N LEU A 228 9.15 -28.29 15.27
CA LEU A 228 8.43 -27.26 16.02
C LEU A 228 7.58 -26.40 15.09
N SER A 229 6.32 -26.16 15.48
CA SER A 229 5.54 -25.05 14.91
C SER A 229 6.14 -23.70 15.33
N TYR A 230 5.86 -22.63 14.58
CA TYR A 230 6.31 -21.28 14.94
C TYR A 230 5.87 -20.86 16.35
N ARG A 231 4.68 -21.28 16.78
CA ARG A 231 4.19 -21.07 18.14
C ARG A 231 5.02 -21.80 19.20
N GLN A 232 5.44 -23.02 18.93
CA GLN A 232 6.27 -23.79 19.84
C GLN A 232 7.69 -23.21 19.89
N LEU A 233 8.25 -22.82 18.75
CA LEU A 233 9.55 -22.16 18.69
C LEU A 233 9.57 -20.83 19.47
N ALA A 234 8.50 -20.04 19.39
CA ALA A 234 8.33 -18.84 20.23
C ALA A 234 8.32 -19.16 21.71
N LYS A 235 7.60 -20.21 22.12
CA LYS A 235 7.57 -20.65 23.51
C LYS A 235 8.93 -21.13 24.01
N GLU A 236 9.69 -21.83 23.17
CA GLU A 236 11.06 -22.25 23.50
C GLU A 236 11.98 -21.04 23.68
N LEU A 237 12.01 -20.10 22.72
CA LEU A 237 12.78 -18.86 22.84
C LEU A 237 12.39 -18.04 24.08
N ASN A 238 11.11 -18.03 24.46
CA ASN A 238 10.65 -17.36 25.68
C ASN A 238 11.25 -17.96 26.96
N ARG A 239 11.62 -19.25 26.99
CA ARG A 239 12.33 -19.86 28.13
C ARG A 239 13.73 -19.29 28.31
N PHE A 240 14.34 -18.79 27.24
CA PHE A 240 15.63 -18.09 27.25
C PHE A 240 15.45 -16.58 27.45
N GLY A 241 14.24 -16.11 27.81
CA GLY A 241 13.96 -14.71 28.07
C GLY A 241 13.67 -13.88 26.82
N CYS A 242 13.44 -14.51 25.67
CA CYS A 242 12.93 -13.81 24.50
C CYS A 242 11.46 -13.41 24.74
N SER A 243 10.98 -12.35 24.11
CA SER A 243 9.57 -11.94 24.19
C SER A 243 8.88 -11.98 22.82
N LEU A 244 9.51 -12.65 21.85
CA LEU A 244 9.01 -12.69 20.48
C LEU A 244 7.72 -13.49 20.39
N MET A 245 6.80 -12.97 19.58
CA MET A 245 5.56 -13.63 19.26
C MET A 245 5.75 -14.56 18.05
N GLU A 246 4.86 -15.54 17.93
CA GLU A 246 4.79 -16.46 16.78
C GLU A 246 4.86 -15.73 15.43
N VAL A 247 4.15 -14.61 15.30
CA VAL A 247 4.12 -13.80 14.08
C VAL A 247 5.51 -13.26 13.72
N SER A 248 6.30 -12.84 14.70
CA SER A 248 7.65 -12.31 14.49
C SER A 248 8.61 -13.39 13.98
N ILE A 249 8.52 -14.59 14.52
CA ILE A 249 9.32 -15.74 14.10
C ILE A 249 8.92 -16.18 12.70
N ARG A 250 7.62 -16.30 12.43
CA ARG A 250 7.11 -16.60 11.09
C ARG A 250 7.68 -15.61 10.08
N GLN A 251 7.61 -14.31 10.40
CA GLN A 251 8.10 -13.27 9.51
C GLN A 251 9.59 -13.45 9.18
N TRP A 252 10.46 -13.89 10.09
CA TRP A 252 11.87 -14.13 9.78
C TRP A 252 12.13 -15.22 8.73
N PHE A 253 11.22 -16.19 8.62
CA PHE A 253 11.34 -17.31 7.68
C PHE A 253 10.65 -17.06 6.34
N VAL A 254 9.68 -16.13 6.30
CA VAL A 254 9.00 -15.73 5.07
C VAL A 254 9.99 -14.95 4.19
N GLU A 255 10.15 -15.40 2.95
CA GLU A 255 11.09 -14.84 1.98
C GLU A 255 10.74 -13.37 1.65
N GLU A 256 9.45 -13.07 1.51
CA GLU A 256 8.93 -11.73 1.20
C GLU A 256 9.16 -10.68 2.31
N SER A 257 9.52 -11.10 3.53
CA SER A 257 9.70 -10.16 4.65
C SER A 257 11.00 -9.37 4.57
N HIS A 258 12.00 -9.91 3.84
CA HIS A 258 13.37 -9.39 3.73
C HIS A 258 14.02 -9.01 5.08
N ILE A 259 13.54 -9.55 6.21
CA ILE A 259 14.08 -9.19 7.54
C ILE A 259 15.47 -9.80 7.68
N VAL A 260 16.50 -8.95 7.76
CA VAL A 260 17.89 -9.38 7.85
C VAL A 260 18.23 -10.06 9.20
N GLY A 261 17.63 -9.61 10.29
CA GLY A 261 18.03 -10.03 11.64
C GLY A 261 17.14 -9.49 12.77
N PRO A 262 17.39 -9.91 14.02
CA PRO A 262 16.82 -9.29 15.21
C PRO A 262 17.26 -7.83 15.40
N ARG A 263 16.42 -7.01 16.03
CA ARG A 263 16.74 -5.59 16.31
C ARG A 263 17.66 -5.41 17.51
N GLU A 264 17.65 -6.37 18.43
CA GLU A 264 18.44 -6.35 19.66
C GLU A 264 19.43 -7.50 19.65
N GLU A 265 20.65 -7.25 20.13
CA GLU A 265 21.71 -8.27 20.22
C GLU A 265 21.31 -9.40 21.18
N ILE A 266 20.59 -9.06 22.26
CA ILE A 266 20.14 -10.04 23.26
C ILE A 266 19.29 -11.14 22.64
N THR A 267 18.45 -10.80 21.66
CA THR A 267 17.65 -11.79 20.92
C THR A 267 18.52 -12.79 20.19
N LEU A 268 19.63 -12.33 19.59
CA LEU A 268 20.56 -13.21 18.89
C LEU A 268 21.33 -14.10 19.86
N ARG A 269 21.66 -13.58 21.05
CA ARG A 269 22.26 -14.37 22.14
C ARG A 269 21.32 -15.48 22.60
N GLN A 270 20.04 -15.17 22.77
CA GLN A 270 19.01 -16.14 23.17
C GLN A 270 18.82 -17.22 22.11
N ILE A 271 18.90 -16.87 20.82
CA ILE A 271 18.91 -17.85 19.73
C ILE A 271 20.14 -18.74 19.85
N ALA A 272 21.34 -18.18 20.04
CA ALA A 272 22.58 -18.94 20.18
C ALA A 272 22.52 -19.91 21.39
N GLU A 273 21.99 -19.45 22.53
CA GLU A 273 21.79 -20.27 23.73
C GLU A 273 20.75 -21.38 23.51
N MET A 274 19.68 -21.12 22.77
CA MET A 274 18.67 -22.13 22.48
C MET A 274 19.20 -23.20 21.51
N THR A 275 19.89 -22.78 20.45
CA THR A 275 20.38 -23.70 19.41
C THR A 275 21.71 -24.37 19.75
N GLN A 276 22.41 -23.85 20.76
CA GLN A 276 23.76 -24.30 21.16
C GLN A 276 24.76 -24.27 20.00
N ASP A 277 24.55 -23.39 19.02
CA ASP A 277 25.44 -23.25 17.86
C ASP A 277 26.78 -22.64 18.28
N ALA A 278 27.87 -23.36 17.99
CA ALA A 278 29.21 -22.97 18.42
C ALA A 278 29.65 -21.63 17.81
N TYR A 279 29.26 -21.32 16.57
CA TYR A 279 29.67 -20.08 15.92
C TYR A 279 28.92 -18.86 16.48
N LEU A 280 27.61 -18.96 16.67
CA LEU A 280 26.79 -17.89 17.25
C LEU A 280 27.16 -17.62 18.71
N LEU A 281 27.43 -18.67 19.51
CA LEU A 281 27.85 -18.52 20.91
C LEU A 281 29.21 -17.84 21.03
N ASN A 282 30.15 -18.17 20.14
CA ASN A 282 31.50 -17.61 20.18
C ASN A 282 31.55 -16.14 19.74
N ASP A 283 30.66 -15.68 18.85
CA ASP A 283 30.71 -14.34 18.26
C ASP A 283 29.32 -13.68 18.09
N THR A 284 28.45 -13.75 19.11
CA THR A 284 27.12 -13.11 19.01
C THR A 284 27.18 -11.62 18.58
N PRO A 285 28.09 -10.77 19.12
CA PRO A 285 28.19 -9.38 18.68
C PRO A 285 28.57 -9.24 17.21
N GLY A 286 29.45 -10.11 16.68
CA GLY A 286 29.84 -10.09 15.27
C GLY A 286 28.69 -10.46 14.34
N TYR A 287 27.89 -11.47 14.67
CA TYR A 287 26.69 -11.81 13.89
C TYR A 287 25.62 -10.71 13.96
N PHE A 288 25.44 -10.07 15.11
CA PHE A 288 24.52 -8.94 15.25
C PHE A 288 24.98 -7.71 14.44
N ASN A 289 26.27 -7.39 14.48
CA ASN A 289 26.85 -6.31 13.69
C ASN A 289 26.82 -6.62 12.19
N ALA A 290 27.01 -7.87 11.78
CA ALA A 290 26.81 -8.30 10.40
C ALA A 290 25.39 -7.99 9.91
N CYS A 291 24.37 -8.29 10.72
CA CYS A 291 22.99 -7.90 10.40
C CYS A 291 22.81 -6.39 10.26
N ARG A 292 23.54 -5.56 11.02
CA ARG A 292 23.52 -4.10 10.87
C ARG A 292 24.18 -3.65 9.56
N THR A 293 25.32 -4.24 9.21
CA THR A 293 26.02 -3.97 7.94
C THR A 293 25.15 -4.26 6.74
N VAL A 294 24.47 -5.41 6.71
CA VAL A 294 23.57 -5.78 5.61
C VAL A 294 22.38 -4.81 5.52
N ARG A 295 21.75 -4.44 6.66
CA ARG A 295 20.68 -3.41 6.65
C ARG A 295 21.16 -2.05 6.11
N ARG A 296 22.37 -1.63 6.48
CA ARG A 296 22.96 -0.39 5.95
C ARG A 296 23.17 -0.47 4.44
N GLN A 297 23.64 -1.61 3.93
CA GLN A 297 23.82 -1.81 2.50
C GLN A 297 22.49 -1.79 1.75
N ARG A 298 21.43 -2.40 2.29
CA ARG A 298 20.08 -2.31 1.71
C ARG A 298 19.57 -0.88 1.64
N LYS A 299 19.77 -0.10 2.71
CA LYS A 299 19.42 1.34 2.70
C LYS A 299 20.21 2.11 1.63
N LYS A 300 21.51 1.83 1.48
CA LYS A 300 22.33 2.42 0.41
C LYS A 300 21.80 2.07 -0.99
N ILE A 301 21.35 0.83 -1.20
CA ILE A 301 20.74 0.42 -2.48
C ILE A 301 19.47 1.22 -2.75
N LEU A 302 18.59 1.39 -1.76
CA LEU A 302 17.41 2.25 -1.92
C LEU A 302 17.81 3.66 -2.34
N GLU A 303 18.76 4.30 -1.66
CA GLU A 303 19.26 5.63 -2.03
C GLU A 303 19.77 5.67 -3.49
N LEU A 304 20.48 4.64 -3.93
CA LEU A 304 20.97 4.52 -5.31
C LEU A 304 19.83 4.31 -6.33
N ILE A 305 18.77 3.58 -5.98
CA ILE A 305 17.59 3.41 -6.85
C ILE A 305 16.89 4.76 -7.04
N GLY A 306 16.68 5.51 -5.95
CA GLY A 306 16.06 6.83 -6.02
C GLY A 306 16.85 7.76 -6.93
N LYS A 307 18.18 7.78 -6.76
CA LYS A 307 19.08 8.53 -7.63
C LYS A 307 19.04 8.05 -9.08
N ALA A 308 19.01 6.74 -9.32
CA ALA A 308 18.93 6.20 -10.68
C ALA A 308 17.63 6.61 -11.40
N ILE A 309 16.50 6.65 -10.68
CA ILE A 309 15.22 7.13 -11.22
C ILE A 309 15.33 8.62 -11.57
N GLU A 310 15.88 9.45 -10.68
CA GLU A 310 16.07 10.89 -10.91
C GLU A 310 17.02 11.18 -12.08
N ASP A 311 18.16 10.49 -12.14
CA ASP A 311 19.14 10.59 -13.21
C ASP A 311 18.50 10.21 -14.56
N LYS A 312 17.71 9.12 -14.59
CA LYS A 312 16.95 8.67 -15.77
C LYS A 312 15.94 9.73 -16.23
N LEU A 313 15.18 10.32 -15.32
CA LEU A 313 14.21 11.38 -15.64
C LEU A 313 14.88 12.67 -16.12
N SER A 314 16.10 12.93 -15.66
CA SER A 314 16.90 14.12 -16.02
C SER A 314 17.78 13.91 -17.26
N GLY A 315 17.84 12.70 -17.80
CA GLY A 315 18.73 12.33 -18.92
C GLY A 315 20.22 12.27 -18.54
N TYR A 316 20.54 12.18 -17.25
CA TYR A 316 21.90 12.06 -16.76
C TYR A 316 22.35 10.59 -16.74
N GLN A 317 23.57 10.32 -17.20
CA GLN A 317 24.15 8.99 -17.14
C GLN A 317 25.19 8.89 -16.02
N PRO A 318 25.16 7.81 -15.22
CA PRO A 318 26.11 7.63 -14.13
C PRO A 318 27.53 7.34 -14.65
N PRO A 319 28.56 7.59 -13.83
CA PRO A 319 29.94 7.27 -14.19
C PRO A 319 30.14 5.78 -14.45
N LEU A 320 30.81 5.44 -15.57
CA LEU A 320 31.20 4.08 -15.94
C LEU A 320 32.02 3.42 -14.82
N GLY A 321 31.70 2.16 -14.53
CA GLY A 321 32.32 1.31 -13.51
C GLY A 321 31.84 1.57 -12.08
N SER A 322 30.95 2.53 -11.84
CA SER A 322 30.45 2.86 -10.50
C SER A 322 29.39 1.87 -10.00
N GLU A 323 29.18 1.78 -8.68
CA GLU A 323 28.03 1.04 -8.13
C GLU A 323 26.70 1.57 -8.67
N LEU A 324 26.60 2.89 -8.88
CA LEU A 324 25.41 3.54 -9.41
C LEU A 324 25.11 3.12 -10.86
N GLU A 325 26.11 2.83 -11.69
CA GLU A 325 25.89 2.34 -13.05
C GLU A 325 25.13 1.02 -13.06
N ILE A 326 25.48 0.08 -12.18
CA ILE A 326 24.77 -1.20 -12.09
C ILE A 326 23.34 -0.98 -11.61
N VAL A 327 23.15 -0.17 -10.58
CA VAL A 327 21.81 0.17 -10.10
C VAL A 327 20.98 0.85 -11.19
N TYR A 328 21.56 1.82 -11.90
CA TYR A 328 20.92 2.53 -13.01
C TYR A 328 20.54 1.59 -14.14
N ASN A 329 21.44 0.71 -14.58
CA ASN A 329 21.15 -0.26 -15.63
C ASN A 329 20.05 -1.24 -15.23
N ASN A 330 19.99 -1.64 -13.95
CA ASN A 330 18.91 -2.47 -13.42
C ASN A 330 17.58 -1.68 -13.39
N VAL A 331 17.57 -0.45 -12.90
CA VAL A 331 16.36 0.40 -12.87
C VAL A 331 15.88 0.72 -14.29
N GLU A 332 16.77 1.02 -15.22
CA GLU A 332 16.42 1.36 -16.60
C GLU A 332 15.81 0.18 -17.34
N ASN A 333 16.47 -0.99 -17.28
CA ASN A 333 16.11 -2.15 -18.09
C ASN A 333 15.10 -3.07 -17.41
N LEU A 334 15.11 -3.10 -16.07
CA LEU A 334 14.40 -4.08 -15.28
C LEU A 334 13.38 -3.46 -14.34
N SER A 335 13.19 -2.13 -14.28
CA SER A 335 12.14 -1.56 -13.43
C SER A 335 11.02 -0.85 -14.18
N GLU A 336 9.85 -0.86 -13.57
CA GLU A 336 8.68 -0.09 -13.94
C GLU A 336 8.14 0.66 -12.72
N THR A 337 7.49 1.80 -12.96
CA THR A 337 6.91 2.62 -11.91
C THR A 337 5.43 2.81 -12.20
N LEU A 338 4.58 2.31 -11.31
CA LEU A 338 3.13 2.35 -11.46
C LEU A 338 2.50 3.15 -10.32
N GLU A 339 1.53 3.99 -10.66
CA GLU A 339 0.78 4.79 -9.68
C GLU A 339 -0.47 4.04 -9.24
N LEU A 340 -0.63 3.87 -7.93
CA LEU A 340 -1.75 3.16 -7.33
C LEU A 340 -3.02 4.01 -7.41
N GLU A 341 -4.01 3.56 -8.17
CA GLU A 341 -5.32 4.23 -8.29
C GLU A 341 -6.17 3.96 -7.05
N ALA A 342 -6.20 2.70 -6.60
CA ALA A 342 -6.98 2.26 -5.45
C ALA A 342 -6.32 1.09 -4.73
N ILE A 343 -6.57 0.97 -3.42
CA ILE A 343 -6.17 -0.17 -2.59
C ILE A 343 -7.35 -0.60 -1.72
N THR A 344 -7.56 -1.90 -1.62
CA THR A 344 -8.60 -2.53 -0.81
C THR A 344 -7.95 -3.56 0.11
N PHE A 345 -8.18 -3.41 1.42
CA PHE A 345 -7.72 -4.37 2.41
C PHE A 345 -8.76 -5.47 2.59
N LEU A 346 -8.30 -6.70 2.73
CA LEU A 346 -9.17 -7.86 2.88
C LEU A 346 -9.48 -8.08 4.36
N ASP A 347 -10.77 -8.26 4.68
CA ASP A 347 -11.21 -8.59 6.04
C ASP A 347 -10.68 -9.94 6.51
N GLU A 348 -10.52 -10.89 5.58
CA GLU A 348 -9.95 -12.22 5.81
C GLU A 348 -8.82 -12.48 4.80
N PRO A 349 -7.68 -13.01 5.24
CA PRO A 349 -6.57 -13.31 4.35
C PRO A 349 -6.96 -14.44 3.37
N VAL A 350 -6.72 -14.22 2.08
CA VAL A 350 -6.95 -15.21 1.03
C VAL A 350 -5.62 -15.86 0.64
N THR A 351 -5.61 -17.17 0.47
CA THR A 351 -4.42 -17.91 0.06
C THR A 351 -4.34 -17.97 -1.46
N VAL A 352 -3.25 -17.47 -2.04
CA VAL A 352 -3.04 -17.38 -3.49
C VAL A 352 -1.65 -17.93 -3.84
N PRO A 353 -1.46 -18.55 -5.02
CA PRO A 353 -0.14 -18.95 -5.50
C PRO A 353 0.87 -17.80 -5.52
N VAL A 354 2.11 -18.07 -5.11
CA VAL A 354 3.16 -17.04 -4.96
C VAL A 354 3.50 -16.32 -6.26
N ASN A 355 3.31 -16.96 -7.42
CA ASN A 355 3.60 -16.38 -8.73
C ASN A 355 2.59 -15.29 -9.16
N LEU A 356 1.54 -15.05 -8.37
CA LEU A 356 0.44 -14.11 -8.66
C LEU A 356 0.35 -12.97 -7.64
N ILE A 357 1.32 -12.86 -6.74
CA ILE A 357 1.35 -11.82 -5.71
C ILE A 357 2.56 -10.90 -5.93
N ASN A 358 2.49 -9.70 -5.34
CA ASN A 358 3.52 -8.67 -5.31
C ASN A 358 4.08 -8.23 -6.67
N LYS A 359 3.33 -8.48 -7.75
CA LYS A 359 3.63 -8.03 -9.11
C LYS A 359 2.38 -7.44 -9.76
N PRO A 360 2.53 -6.52 -10.73
CA PRO A 360 1.44 -6.10 -11.57
C PRO A 360 0.93 -7.27 -12.41
N ILE A 361 -0.39 -7.40 -12.50
CA ILE A 361 -1.12 -8.43 -13.23
C ILE A 361 -1.94 -7.70 -14.29
N SER A 362 -1.77 -8.08 -15.55
CA SER A 362 -2.54 -7.50 -16.65
C SER A 362 -3.93 -8.11 -16.73
N ASP A 363 -4.90 -7.35 -17.26
CA ASP A 363 -6.29 -7.81 -17.43
C ASP A 363 -6.40 -9.13 -18.23
N MET A 364 -5.46 -9.40 -19.15
CA MET A 364 -5.44 -10.66 -19.91
C MET A 364 -5.15 -11.89 -19.03
N GLU A 365 -4.30 -11.73 -18.01
CA GLU A 365 -3.98 -12.81 -17.07
C GLU A 365 -5.14 -13.08 -16.09
N VAL A 366 -6.05 -12.12 -15.92
CA VAL A 366 -7.23 -12.22 -15.05
C VAL A 366 -8.36 -13.04 -15.66
N VAL A 367 -8.46 -13.08 -17.00
CA VAL A 367 -9.55 -13.72 -17.75
C VAL A 367 -9.18 -15.13 -18.26
N SER A 368 -7.91 -15.52 -18.13
CA SER A 368 -7.34 -16.77 -18.67
C SER A 368 -7.63 -18.02 -17.83
#